data_AF-A0A3M6V6H3-F1
#
_entry.id   AF-A0A3M6V6H3-F1
#
_cell.length_a   1.000
_cell.length_b   1.000
_cell.length_c   1.000
_cell.angle_alpha   90.00
_cell.angle_beta   90.00
_cell.angle_gamma   90.00
#
_symmetry.space_group_name_H-M   'P 1'
#
loop_
_entity.id
_entity.type
_entity.pdbx_description
1 polymer ?
#
loop_
_entity_poly.entity_id
_entity_poly.type
_entity_poly.pdbx_seq_one_letter_code
_entity_poly.pdbx_strand_id
1 'polypeptide(L)'
;MYAAVPPPEQSIPESSTSKEKEGSPRGISEETWQKFQQLRERRLQCCKVSTDKRVKELKKKATKSVLDNFTSDEEVAELRNQGVIFKQANNKSRPTEFSHKQEKIKKQKGNEKRWSELQQYLNSAVHSEEHEMDHTKHTPKDEIERNLEVALKEKKFELSEKLNKQLMEHDFTLKVAQAVECRDYSKRKAAEDEKAKKRKRSKPHWAFEQKARWESKGNM
;
A
#
# COMPACT_ATOMS: atom_id res chain seq x y z
N MET A 1 -18.28 -60.20 -22.87
CA MET A 1 -17.61 -59.82 -21.61
C MET A 1 -16.11 -59.87 -21.88
N TYR A 2 -15.44 -58.72 -22.00
CA TYR A 2 -14.00 -58.67 -22.20
C TYR A 2 -13.33 -58.44 -20.84
N ALA A 3 -12.52 -59.39 -20.39
CA ALA A 3 -11.73 -59.26 -19.17
C ALA A 3 -10.56 -58.31 -19.43
N ALA A 4 -10.48 -57.22 -18.66
CA ALA A 4 -9.37 -56.28 -18.71
C ALA A 4 -8.14 -56.90 -18.04
N VAL A 5 -7.02 -56.96 -18.77
CA VAL A 5 -5.71 -57.36 -18.24
C VAL A 5 -5.16 -56.20 -17.40
N PRO A 6 -4.77 -56.40 -16.13
CA PRO A 6 -4.21 -55.34 -15.31
C PRO A 6 -2.80 -54.94 -15.78
N PRO A 7 -2.43 -53.65 -15.68
CA PRO A 7 -1.11 -53.16 -16.10
C PRO A 7 -0.01 -53.63 -15.13
N PRO A 8 1.24 -53.79 -15.61
CA PRO A 8 2.35 -54.33 -14.83
C PRO A 8 2.83 -53.35 -13.75
N GLU A 9 3.07 -53.88 -12.54
CA GLU A 9 3.61 -53.14 -11.40
C GLU A 9 5.05 -52.69 -11.67
N GLN A 10 5.29 -51.38 -11.62
CA GLN A 10 6.63 -50.82 -11.60
C GLN A 10 7.10 -50.76 -10.14
N SER A 11 7.97 -51.69 -9.77
CA SER A 11 8.73 -51.64 -8.52
C SER A 11 9.64 -50.41 -8.50
N ILE A 12 9.38 -49.48 -7.58
CA ILE A 12 10.33 -48.42 -7.21
C ILE A 12 11.31 -49.04 -6.19
N PRO A 13 12.63 -49.06 -6.42
CA PRO A 13 13.57 -49.24 -5.34
C PRO A 13 13.85 -47.89 -4.70
N GLU A 14 13.31 -47.69 -3.51
CA GLU A 14 13.90 -46.81 -2.51
C GLU A 14 15.26 -47.39 -2.10
N SER A 15 16.37 -46.66 -2.30
CA SER A 15 17.55 -46.89 -1.46
C SER A 15 18.56 -45.74 -1.50
N SER A 16 18.76 -45.19 -0.30
CA SER A 16 20.05 -44.84 0.30
C SER A 16 20.91 -43.71 -0.30
N THR A 17 21.00 -42.67 0.52
CA THR A 17 22.11 -41.74 0.64
C THR A 17 23.45 -42.46 0.87
N SER A 18 24.30 -42.53 -0.15
CA SER A 18 25.75 -42.70 -0.01
C SER A 18 26.47 -41.82 -1.03
N LYS A 19 27.36 -40.95 -0.56
CA LYS A 19 28.27 -40.17 -1.43
C LYS A 19 29.33 -41.12 -1.98
N GLU A 20 29.00 -41.89 -3.00
CA GLU A 20 29.99 -42.64 -3.76
C GLU A 20 30.71 -41.69 -4.72
N LYS A 21 32.05 -41.66 -4.66
CA LYS A 21 32.87 -41.00 -5.67
C LYS A 21 32.89 -41.92 -6.90
N GLU A 22 31.98 -41.66 -7.82
CA GLU A 22 31.87 -42.31 -9.13
C GLU A 22 33.20 -42.21 -9.90
N GLY A 23 33.89 -43.34 -10.09
CA GLY A 23 35.11 -43.43 -10.90
C GLY A 23 34.84 -43.20 -12.40
N SER A 24 35.91 -43.06 -13.21
CA SER A 24 35.76 -42.88 -14.67
C SER A 24 35.02 -44.07 -15.31
N PRO A 25 33.96 -43.84 -16.10
CA PRO A 25 33.26 -44.89 -16.81
C PRO A 25 34.19 -45.65 -17.76
N ARG A 26 33.91 -46.95 -17.93
CA ARG A 26 34.70 -47.82 -18.79
C ARG A 26 34.69 -47.30 -20.23
N GLY A 27 35.88 -47.03 -20.79
CA GLY A 27 36.06 -46.51 -22.15
C GLY A 27 36.27 -44.98 -22.25
N ILE A 28 36.35 -44.27 -21.13
CA ILE A 28 36.63 -42.83 -21.07
C ILE A 28 37.97 -42.61 -20.37
N SER A 29 38.85 -41.80 -20.96
CA SER A 29 40.14 -41.48 -20.33
C SER A 29 39.93 -40.69 -19.04
N GLU A 30 40.79 -40.88 -18.05
CA GLU A 30 40.64 -40.23 -16.76
C GLU A 30 40.66 -38.69 -16.87
N GLU A 31 41.46 -38.15 -17.79
CA GLU A 31 41.49 -36.73 -18.11
C GLU A 31 40.15 -36.21 -18.66
N THR A 32 39.52 -36.96 -19.57
CA THR A 32 38.23 -36.58 -20.15
C THR A 32 37.11 -36.67 -19.12
N TRP A 33 37.19 -37.64 -18.20
CA TRP A 33 36.27 -37.76 -17.08
C TRP A 33 36.43 -36.63 -16.05
N GLN A 34 37.67 -36.28 -15.68
CA GLN A 34 37.92 -35.14 -14.79
C GLN A 34 37.40 -33.84 -15.40
N LYS A 35 37.65 -33.60 -16.69
CA LYS A 35 37.13 -32.44 -17.41
C LYS A 35 35.59 -32.42 -17.44
N PHE A 36 34.96 -33.58 -17.60
CA PHE A 36 33.50 -33.72 -17.54
C PHE A 36 32.95 -33.39 -16.14
N GLN A 37 33.58 -33.88 -15.08
CA GLN A 37 33.18 -33.58 -13.69
C GLN A 37 33.32 -32.08 -13.39
N GLN A 38 34.43 -31.45 -13.80
CA GLN A 38 34.61 -30.00 -13.69
C GLN A 38 33.52 -29.23 -14.45
N LEU A 39 33.17 -29.66 -15.67
CA LEU A 39 32.10 -29.04 -16.46
C LEU A 39 30.71 -29.23 -15.83
N ARG A 40 30.45 -30.42 -15.26
CA ARG A 40 29.22 -30.76 -14.53
C ARG A 40 29.10 -29.90 -13.28
N GLU A 41 30.16 -29.77 -12.49
CA GLU A 41 30.21 -28.91 -11.32
C GLU A 41 30.02 -27.44 -11.69
N ARG A 42 30.70 -26.96 -12.74
CA ARG A 42 30.51 -25.59 -13.26
C ARG A 42 29.07 -25.34 -13.71
N ARG A 43 28.43 -26.31 -14.39
CA ARG A 43 27.01 -26.23 -14.77
C ARG A 43 26.10 -26.22 -13.56
N LEU A 44 26.32 -27.10 -12.58
CA LEU A 44 25.53 -27.12 -11.34
C LEU A 44 25.66 -25.80 -10.58
N GLN A 45 26.85 -25.24 -10.48
CA GLN A 45 27.07 -23.90 -9.91
C GLN A 45 26.31 -22.82 -10.71
N CYS A 46 26.38 -22.86 -12.04
CA CYS A 46 25.70 -21.90 -12.92
C CYS A 46 24.16 -22.06 -12.95
N CYS A 47 23.63 -23.28 -12.78
CA CYS A 47 22.20 -23.58 -12.81
C CYS A 47 21.53 -23.43 -11.43
N LYS A 48 22.28 -23.60 -10.33
CA LYS A 48 21.78 -23.33 -8.96
C LYS A 48 21.44 -21.86 -8.74
N VAL A 49 22.05 -20.97 -9.49
CA VAL A 49 21.79 -19.53 -9.46
C VAL A 49 20.94 -19.19 -10.67
N SER A 50 19.65 -18.88 -10.45
CA SER A 50 18.75 -18.36 -11.49
C SER A 50 19.46 -17.34 -12.39
N THR A 51 19.24 -17.40 -13.70
CA THR A 51 19.83 -16.47 -14.69
C THR A 51 19.70 -15.01 -14.25
N ASP A 52 18.60 -14.65 -13.59
CA ASP A 52 18.37 -13.33 -13.03
C ASP A 52 19.31 -12.97 -11.88
N LYS A 53 19.62 -13.93 -10.99
CA LYS A 53 20.57 -13.73 -9.89
C LYS A 53 21.98 -13.51 -10.44
N ARG A 54 22.37 -14.29 -11.45
CA ARG A 54 23.66 -14.12 -12.15
C ARG A 54 23.76 -12.76 -12.85
N VAL A 55 22.71 -12.34 -13.56
CA VAL A 55 22.67 -11.03 -14.22
C VAL A 55 22.73 -9.91 -13.18
N LYS A 56 22.05 -10.05 -12.04
CA LYS A 56 22.11 -9.08 -10.93
C LYS A 56 23.51 -8.99 -10.31
N GLU A 57 24.18 -10.11 -10.11
CA GLU A 57 25.55 -10.13 -9.57
C GLU A 57 26.56 -9.52 -10.53
N LEU A 58 26.47 -9.83 -11.83
CA LEU A 58 27.32 -9.21 -12.85
C LEU A 58 27.11 -7.70 -12.91
N LYS A 59 25.84 -7.23 -12.89
CA LYS A 59 25.51 -5.81 -12.80
C LYS A 59 26.12 -5.18 -11.55
N LYS A 60 25.93 -5.80 -10.38
CA LYS A 60 26.51 -5.33 -9.10
C LYS A 60 28.03 -5.23 -9.15
N LYS A 61 28.72 -6.23 -9.70
CA LYS A 61 30.18 -6.26 -9.80
C LYS A 61 30.70 -5.16 -10.71
N ALA A 62 30.06 -4.94 -11.86
CA ALA A 62 30.38 -3.85 -12.77
C ALA A 62 30.15 -2.47 -12.12
N THR A 63 29.00 -2.27 -11.48
CA THR A 63 28.69 -0.99 -10.82
C THR A 63 29.56 -0.73 -9.59
N LYS A 64 29.98 -1.78 -8.86
CA LYS A 64 30.84 -1.62 -7.68
C LYS A 64 32.22 -1.08 -8.05
N SER A 65 32.82 -1.59 -9.12
CA SER A 65 34.10 -1.07 -9.62
C SER A 65 34.01 0.40 -10.01
N VAL A 66 32.89 0.82 -10.57
CA VAL A 66 32.65 2.23 -10.93
C VAL A 66 32.46 3.08 -9.67
N LEU A 67 31.70 2.57 -8.69
CA LEU A 67 31.42 3.28 -7.44
C LEU A 67 32.65 3.46 -6.53
N ASP A 68 33.56 2.48 -6.49
CA ASP A 68 34.80 2.58 -5.70
C ASP A 68 35.74 3.69 -6.21
N ASN A 69 35.57 4.16 -7.46
CA ASN A 69 36.35 5.27 -8.02
C ASN A 69 35.72 6.65 -7.77
N PHE A 70 34.47 6.72 -7.32
CA PHE A 70 33.77 7.98 -7.03
C PHE A 70 33.67 8.16 -5.52
N THR A 71 34.46 9.10 -4.98
CA THR A 71 34.56 9.36 -3.52
C THR A 71 33.85 10.65 -3.09
N SER A 72 33.42 11.49 -4.04
CA SER A 72 32.71 12.75 -3.75
C SER A 72 31.20 12.57 -3.78
N ASP A 73 30.50 13.09 -2.77
CA ASP A 73 29.04 13.06 -2.66
C ASP A 73 28.34 13.80 -3.83
N GLU A 74 29.04 14.76 -4.46
CA GLU A 74 28.55 15.52 -5.61
C GLU A 74 28.46 14.66 -6.88
N GLU A 75 29.46 13.82 -7.15
CA GLU A 75 29.51 12.93 -8.33
C GLU A 75 28.40 11.86 -8.26
N VAL A 76 28.11 11.37 -7.05
CA VAL A 76 27.03 10.43 -6.80
C VAL A 76 25.65 11.08 -7.02
N ALA A 77 25.51 12.38 -6.71
CA ALA A 77 24.29 13.13 -6.95
C ALA A 77 24.06 13.38 -8.46
N GLU A 78 25.11 13.71 -9.20
CA GLU A 78 25.08 13.89 -10.66
C GLU A 78 24.61 12.59 -11.37
N LEU A 79 25.12 11.44 -10.95
CA LEU A 79 24.75 10.13 -11.50
C LEU A 79 23.29 9.75 -11.18
N ARG A 80 22.76 10.16 -10.03
CA ARG A 80 21.32 10.00 -9.73
C ARG A 80 20.45 10.86 -10.64
N ASN A 81 20.87 12.09 -10.93
CA ASN A 81 20.16 13.00 -11.82
C ASN A 81 20.13 12.45 -13.26
N GLN A 82 21.17 11.73 -13.67
CA GLN A 82 21.25 11.02 -14.95
C GLN A 82 20.55 9.65 -14.94
N GLY A 83 19.86 9.28 -13.86
CA GLY A 83 19.01 8.08 -13.78
C GLY A 83 19.72 6.79 -13.36
N VAL A 84 20.97 6.86 -12.87
CA VAL A 84 21.68 5.68 -12.34
C VAL A 84 21.17 5.36 -10.93
N ILE A 85 20.32 4.33 -10.83
CA ILE A 85 19.75 3.89 -9.54
C ILE A 85 20.74 3.01 -8.79
N PHE A 86 21.49 3.60 -7.87
CA PHE A 86 22.25 2.85 -6.87
C PHE A 86 21.28 2.29 -5.82
N LYS A 87 21.11 0.96 -5.81
CA LYS A 87 20.49 0.30 -4.64
C LYS A 87 21.50 0.36 -3.50
N GLN A 88 21.46 1.42 -2.70
CA GLN A 88 22.11 1.41 -1.40
C GLN A 88 21.65 0.14 -0.68
N ALA A 89 22.60 -0.69 -0.25
CA ALA A 89 22.30 -1.77 0.65
C ALA A 89 21.55 -1.16 1.84
N ASN A 90 20.41 -1.75 2.21
CA ASN A 90 19.64 -1.39 3.40
C ASN A 90 20.49 -1.66 4.65
N ASN A 91 21.47 -0.80 4.89
CA ASN A 91 22.05 -0.63 6.19
C ASN A 91 20.95 0.09 6.97
N LYS A 92 20.29 -0.64 7.87
CA LYS A 92 19.46 -0.08 8.93
C LYS A 92 20.36 0.84 9.76
N SER A 93 20.59 2.05 9.25
CA SER A 93 21.25 3.11 10.00
C SER A 93 20.39 3.34 11.24
N ARG A 94 20.99 3.28 12.43
CA ARG A 94 20.33 3.75 13.65
C ARG A 94 19.79 5.15 13.35
N PRO A 95 18.53 5.47 13.69
CA PRO A 95 17.98 6.77 13.36
C PRO A 95 18.85 7.83 14.03
N THR A 96 19.61 8.57 13.23
CA THR A 96 20.31 9.77 13.66
C THR A 96 19.26 10.81 14.02
N GLU A 97 19.52 11.67 15.02
CA GLU A 97 18.56 12.69 15.48
C GLU A 97 18.01 13.58 14.34
N PHE A 98 18.81 13.78 13.28
CA PHE A 98 18.41 14.47 12.07
C PHE A 98 17.28 13.75 11.31
N SER A 99 17.30 12.42 11.23
CA SER A 99 16.24 11.61 10.62
C SER A 99 14.93 11.74 11.42
N HIS A 100 14.99 11.70 12.75
CA HIS A 100 13.82 11.91 13.61
C HIS A 100 13.24 13.33 13.46
N LYS A 101 14.08 14.35 13.34
CA LYS A 101 13.61 15.73 13.07
C LYS A 101 12.94 15.84 11.72
N GLN A 102 13.52 15.28 10.66
CA GLN A 102 12.90 15.28 9.33
C GLN A 102 11.56 14.53 9.31
N GLU A 103 11.45 13.43 10.06
CA GLU A 103 10.20 12.67 10.16
C GLU A 103 9.11 13.45 10.91
N LYS A 104 9.47 14.18 11.98
CA LYS A 104 8.56 15.09 12.70
C LYS A 104 8.05 16.20 11.78
N ILE A 105 8.92 16.83 11.00
CA ILE A 105 8.54 17.88 10.04
C ILE A 105 7.59 17.33 8.98
N LYS A 106 7.86 16.12 8.46
CA LYS A 106 6.96 15.46 7.50
C LYS A 106 5.59 15.15 8.10
N LYS A 107 5.55 14.68 9.36
CA LYS A 107 4.30 14.43 10.10
C LYS A 107 3.52 15.73 10.32
N GLN A 108 4.18 16.81 10.73
CA GLN A 108 3.58 18.14 10.87
C GLN A 108 2.98 18.64 9.56
N LYS A 109 3.76 18.60 8.46
CA LYS A 109 3.29 19.00 7.13
C LYS A 109 2.12 18.15 6.63
N GLY A 110 2.08 16.86 6.99
CA GLY A 110 0.93 15.98 6.71
C GLY A 110 -0.31 16.36 7.52
N ASN A 111 -0.13 16.71 8.80
CA ASN A 111 -1.21 17.13 9.68
C ASN A 111 -1.80 18.49 9.27
N GLU A 112 -0.96 19.44 8.84
CA GLU A 112 -1.40 20.74 8.33
C GLU A 112 -2.33 20.59 7.14
N LYS A 113 -1.97 19.76 6.16
CA LYS A 113 -2.83 19.48 5.00
C LYS A 113 -4.18 18.90 5.42
N ARG A 114 -4.18 17.92 6.34
CA ARG A 114 -5.40 17.31 6.88
C ARG A 114 -6.26 18.33 7.61
N TRP A 115 -5.65 19.27 8.34
CA TRP A 115 -6.34 20.35 9.02
C TRP A 115 -6.94 21.35 8.01
N SER A 116 -6.18 21.78 7.00
CA SER A 116 -6.68 22.67 5.95
C SER A 116 -7.85 22.06 5.16
N GLU A 117 -7.80 20.75 4.86
CA GLU A 117 -8.92 20.02 4.27
C GLU A 117 -10.15 20.03 5.19
N LEU A 118 -9.97 19.80 6.49
CA LEU A 118 -11.07 19.80 7.48
C LEU A 118 -11.67 21.18 7.73
N GLN A 119 -10.86 22.24 7.71
CA GLN A 119 -11.32 23.62 7.88
C GLN A 119 -12.36 24.03 6.83
N GLN A 120 -12.28 23.48 5.61
CA GLN A 120 -13.29 23.72 4.56
C GLN A 120 -14.67 23.20 5.00
N TYR A 121 -14.71 22.04 5.66
CA TYR A 121 -15.95 21.45 6.16
C TYR A 121 -16.47 22.16 7.41
N LEU A 122 -15.56 22.57 8.30
CA LEU A 122 -15.91 23.32 9.52
C LEU A 122 -16.64 24.64 9.19
N ASN A 123 -16.17 25.38 8.18
CA ASN A 123 -16.80 26.63 7.77
C ASN A 123 -18.10 26.41 6.96
N SER A 124 -18.20 25.31 6.22
CA SER A 124 -19.40 24.99 5.43
C SER A 124 -20.58 24.47 6.26
N ALA A 125 -20.30 23.78 7.38
CA ALA A 125 -21.31 23.21 8.26
C ALA A 125 -22.13 24.30 8.97
N VAL A 126 -21.50 25.45 9.26
CA VAL A 126 -22.14 26.62 9.89
C VAL A 126 -23.34 27.13 9.08
N HIS A 127 -23.36 26.98 7.75
CA HIS A 127 -24.49 27.38 6.91
C HIS A 127 -25.56 26.30 6.71
N SER A 128 -25.30 25.05 7.12
CA SER A 128 -26.27 23.96 6.98
C SER A 128 -27.15 23.79 8.22
N GLU A 129 -26.65 24.17 9.40
CA GLU A 129 -27.40 24.13 10.67
C GLU A 129 -28.29 25.36 10.91
N GLU A 130 -28.10 26.45 10.17
CA GLU A 130 -28.99 27.61 10.22
C GLU A 130 -30.30 27.44 9.44
N HIS A 131 -30.49 26.31 8.74
CA HIS A 131 -31.78 25.97 8.16
C HIS A 131 -32.73 25.42 9.23
N GLU A 132 -33.50 26.36 9.79
CA GLU A 132 -34.77 26.16 10.48
C GLU A 132 -34.73 25.17 11.64
N MET A 133 -34.06 25.59 12.71
CA MET A 133 -34.43 25.14 14.04
C MET A 133 -35.90 25.52 14.26
N ASP A 134 -36.80 24.55 14.08
CA ASP A 134 -38.12 24.55 14.71
C ASP A 134 -37.91 25.05 16.15
N HIS A 135 -38.23 26.31 16.44
CA HIS A 135 -38.01 26.94 17.75
C HIS A 135 -38.80 26.26 18.89
N THR A 136 -39.47 25.15 18.60
CA THR A 136 -40.32 24.35 19.46
C THR A 136 -39.66 23.05 19.92
N LYS A 137 -38.56 22.59 19.30
CA LYS A 137 -37.82 21.39 19.72
C LYS A 137 -36.68 21.77 20.65
N HIS A 138 -37.00 21.95 21.94
CA HIS A 138 -35.96 22.13 22.95
C HIS A 138 -35.20 20.81 23.11
N THR A 139 -33.92 20.78 22.73
CA THR A 139 -33.04 19.65 23.06
C THR A 139 -32.94 19.53 24.58
N PRO A 140 -32.99 18.31 25.14
CA PRO A 140 -32.72 18.13 26.55
C PRO A 140 -31.35 18.72 26.86
N LYS A 141 -31.27 19.59 27.88
CA LYS A 141 -30.01 20.20 28.31
C LYS A 141 -28.97 19.14 28.61
N ASP A 142 -27.70 19.45 28.38
CA ASP A 142 -26.60 18.56 28.74
C ASP A 142 -26.29 18.65 30.24
N GLU A 143 -25.58 17.67 30.79
CA GLU A 143 -25.21 17.65 32.22
C GLU A 143 -24.34 18.86 32.60
N ILE A 144 -23.43 19.25 31.71
CA ILE A 144 -22.55 20.41 31.90
C ILE A 144 -23.36 21.71 31.96
N GLU A 145 -24.38 21.86 31.10
CA GLU A 145 -25.28 23.01 31.07
C GLU A 145 -26.13 23.10 32.34
N ARG A 146 -26.68 21.98 32.81
CA ARG A 146 -27.41 21.93 34.09
C ARG A 146 -26.53 22.36 35.25
N ASN A 147 -25.29 21.87 35.29
CA ASN A 147 -24.34 22.22 36.34
C ASN A 147 -23.93 23.70 36.29
N LEU A 148 -23.84 24.28 35.08
CA LEU A 148 -23.57 25.70 34.88
C LEU A 148 -24.74 26.55 35.44
N GLU A 149 -25.99 26.17 35.17
CA GLU A 149 -27.17 26.84 35.74
C GLU A 149 -27.20 26.79 37.27
N VAL A 150 -26.87 25.63 37.86
CA VAL A 150 -26.77 25.47 39.31
C VAL A 150 -25.67 26.38 39.87
N ALA A 151 -24.48 26.40 39.25
CA ALA A 151 -23.36 27.23 39.68
C ALA A 151 -23.68 28.74 39.63
N LEU A 152 -24.42 29.17 38.60
CA LEU A 152 -24.89 30.55 38.47
C LEU A 152 -25.93 30.92 39.53
N LYS A 153 -26.88 30.01 39.81
CA LYS A 153 -27.86 30.20 40.89
C LYS A 153 -27.20 30.31 42.26
N GLU A 154 -26.18 29.50 42.51
CA GLU A 154 -25.36 29.52 43.72
C GLU A 154 -24.31 30.64 43.74
N LYS A 155 -24.21 31.45 42.66
CA LYS A 155 -23.24 32.55 42.49
C LYS A 155 -21.77 32.12 42.60
N LYS A 156 -21.45 30.88 42.25
CA LYS A 156 -20.08 30.35 42.23
C LYS A 156 -19.44 30.57 40.86
N PHE A 157 -19.00 31.79 40.59
CA PHE A 157 -18.50 32.20 39.28
C PHE A 157 -17.27 31.42 38.80
N GLU A 158 -16.30 31.16 39.68
CA GLU A 158 -15.09 30.42 39.32
C GLU A 158 -15.38 29.01 38.80
N LEU A 159 -16.37 28.34 39.39
CA LEU A 159 -16.79 27.01 38.98
C LEU A 159 -17.59 27.07 37.67
N SER A 160 -18.44 28.10 37.51
CA SER A 160 -19.18 28.34 36.26
C SER A 160 -18.23 28.56 35.08
N GLU A 161 -17.15 29.32 35.24
CA GLU A 161 -16.17 29.54 34.17
C GLU A 161 -15.46 28.25 33.75
N LYS A 162 -15.14 27.37 34.70
CA LYS A 162 -14.55 26.06 34.40
C LYS A 162 -15.51 25.18 33.59
N LEU A 163 -16.78 25.10 34.01
CA LEU A 163 -17.81 24.36 33.28
C LEU A 163 -18.05 24.94 31.88
N ASN A 164 -18.04 26.26 31.74
CA ASN A 164 -18.18 26.91 30.43
C ASN A 164 -17.00 26.56 29.50
N LYS A 165 -15.77 26.55 29.99
CA LYS A 165 -14.61 26.11 29.19
C LYS A 165 -14.75 24.66 28.72
N GLN A 166 -15.24 23.78 29.59
CA GLN A 166 -15.50 22.38 29.25
C GLN A 166 -16.62 22.24 28.21
N LEU A 167 -17.69 23.03 28.33
CA LEU A 167 -18.78 23.06 27.34
C LEU A 167 -18.25 23.50 25.97
N MET A 168 -17.46 24.58 25.92
CA MET A 168 -16.87 25.07 24.68
C MET A 168 -15.91 24.05 24.03
N GLU A 169 -15.15 23.29 24.85
CA GLU A 169 -14.32 22.19 24.36
C GLU A 169 -15.17 21.08 23.76
N HIS A 170 -16.24 20.66 24.45
CA HIS A 170 -17.17 19.65 23.97
C HIS A 170 -17.82 20.07 22.63
N ASP A 171 -18.38 21.28 22.55
CA ASP A 171 -18.99 21.82 21.33
C ASP A 171 -17.99 21.86 20.17
N PHE A 172 -16.74 22.24 20.46
CA PHE A 172 -15.68 22.20 19.46
C PHE A 172 -15.39 20.76 19.00
N THR A 173 -15.36 19.78 19.91
CA THR A 173 -15.15 18.37 19.53
C THR A 173 -16.28 17.83 18.65
N LEU A 174 -17.54 18.19 18.92
CA LEU A 174 -18.69 17.82 18.10
C LEU A 174 -18.59 18.41 16.70
N LYS A 175 -18.24 19.69 16.59
CA LYS A 175 -18.00 20.35 15.29
C LYS A 175 -16.89 19.68 14.50
N VAL A 176 -15.80 19.28 15.16
CA VAL A 176 -14.70 18.53 14.52
C VAL A 176 -15.17 17.14 14.06
N ALA A 177 -15.95 16.43 14.88
CA ALA A 177 -16.51 15.12 14.53
C ALA A 177 -17.42 15.21 13.30
N GLN A 178 -18.35 16.16 13.28
CA GLN A 178 -19.23 16.43 12.15
C GLN A 178 -18.44 16.79 10.88
N ALA A 179 -17.42 17.65 10.98
CA ALA A 179 -16.57 17.99 9.85
C ALA A 179 -15.84 16.75 9.27
N VAL A 180 -15.42 15.82 10.14
CA VAL A 180 -14.82 14.54 9.72
C VAL A 180 -15.86 13.66 9.00
N GLU A 181 -17.07 13.56 9.53
CA GLU A 181 -18.16 12.82 8.90
C GLU A 181 -18.50 13.38 7.51
N CYS A 182 -18.63 14.71 7.38
CA CYS A 182 -18.85 15.40 6.11
C CYS A 182 -17.74 15.12 5.09
N ARG A 183 -16.47 15.13 5.53
CA ARG A 183 -15.32 14.79 4.69
C ARG A 183 -15.41 13.36 4.20
N ASP A 184 -15.68 12.42 5.11
CA ASP A 184 -15.69 10.99 4.79
C ASP A 184 -16.89 10.62 3.91
N TYR A 185 -18.05 11.27 4.14
CA TYR A 185 -19.20 11.21 3.24
C TYR A 185 -18.86 11.74 1.86
N SER A 186 -18.23 12.91 1.74
CA SER A 186 -17.83 13.49 0.44
C SER A 186 -16.90 12.55 -0.35
N LYS A 187 -15.91 11.96 0.34
CA LYS A 187 -14.99 10.97 -0.25
C LYS A 187 -15.72 9.70 -0.69
N ARG A 188 -16.62 9.18 0.15
CA ARG A 188 -17.43 7.99 -0.16
C ARG A 188 -18.35 8.26 -1.36
N LYS A 189 -19.03 9.41 -1.38
CA LYS A 189 -19.93 9.81 -2.44
C LYS A 189 -19.21 9.96 -3.78
N ALA A 190 -18.07 10.64 -3.79
CA ALA A 190 -17.22 10.75 -4.99
C ALA A 190 -16.78 9.37 -5.51
N ALA A 191 -16.38 8.45 -4.63
CA ALA A 191 -15.99 7.09 -5.01
C ALA A 191 -17.17 6.27 -5.56
N GLU A 192 -18.37 6.41 -4.99
CA GLU A 192 -19.60 5.79 -5.49
C GLU A 192 -19.99 6.34 -6.87
N ASP A 193 -19.92 7.65 -7.07
CA ASP A 193 -20.23 8.28 -8.35
C ASP A 193 -19.25 7.84 -9.45
N GLU A 194 -17.95 7.71 -9.12
CA GLU A 194 -16.95 7.16 -10.05
C GLU A 194 -17.21 5.69 -10.40
N LYS A 195 -17.62 4.87 -9.41
CA LYS A 195 -18.07 3.49 -9.68
C LYS A 195 -19.31 3.48 -10.55
N ALA A 196 -20.28 4.36 -10.30
CA ALA A 196 -21.50 4.47 -11.10
C ALA A 196 -21.18 4.90 -12.54
N LYS A 197 -20.28 5.87 -12.74
CA LYS A 197 -19.78 6.27 -14.06
C LYS A 197 -19.11 5.10 -14.79
N LYS A 198 -18.24 4.34 -14.11
CA LYS A 198 -17.61 3.14 -14.70
C LYS A 198 -18.64 2.09 -15.11
N ARG A 199 -19.64 1.82 -14.26
CA ARG A 199 -20.75 0.91 -14.59
C ARG A 199 -21.56 1.41 -15.81
N LYS A 200 -21.80 2.72 -15.91
CA LYS A 200 -22.46 3.35 -17.08
C LYS A 200 -21.63 3.22 -18.36
N ARG A 201 -20.31 3.43 -18.28
CA ARG A 201 -19.36 3.31 -19.42
C ARG A 201 -19.10 1.87 -19.84
N SER A 202 -19.26 0.92 -18.91
CA SER A 202 -19.02 -0.51 -19.13
C SER A 202 -20.16 -1.22 -19.87
N LYS A 203 -21.24 -0.52 -20.27
CA LYS A 203 -22.27 -1.12 -21.14
C LYS A 203 -21.60 -1.51 -22.46
N PRO A 204 -21.45 -2.81 -22.75
CA PRO A 204 -20.72 -3.21 -23.94
C PRO A 204 -21.58 -2.95 -25.17
N HIS A 205 -20.96 -2.42 -26.24
CA HIS A 205 -21.62 -2.05 -27.50
C HIS A 205 -22.43 -3.19 -28.14
N TRP A 206 -22.12 -4.46 -27.81
CA TRP A 206 -22.82 -5.63 -28.35
C TRP A 206 -24.14 -5.95 -27.64
N ALA A 207 -24.41 -5.39 -26.46
CA ALA A 207 -25.59 -5.74 -25.65
C ALA A 207 -26.91 -5.08 -26.11
N PHE A 208 -26.91 -4.33 -27.21
CA PHE A 208 -28.14 -3.72 -27.73
C PHE A 208 -28.12 -3.54 -29.27
N GLU A 209 -27.83 -4.61 -30.01
CA GLU A 209 -27.85 -4.52 -31.48
C GLU A 209 -28.40 -5.77 -32.17
N GLN A 210 -29.13 -6.63 -31.45
CA GLN A 210 -29.83 -7.76 -32.09
C GLN A 210 -31.26 -7.38 -32.48
N LYS A 211 -32.07 -6.79 -31.58
CA LYS A 211 -33.47 -6.44 -31.91
C LYS A 211 -33.58 -5.27 -32.90
N ALA A 212 -32.74 -4.23 -32.75
CA ALA A 212 -32.68 -3.12 -33.70
C ALA A 212 -32.19 -3.52 -35.10
N ARG A 213 -31.30 -4.53 -35.20
CA ARG A 213 -30.83 -5.06 -36.50
C ARG A 213 -31.91 -5.85 -37.24
N TRP A 214 -32.74 -6.62 -36.53
CA TRP A 214 -33.81 -7.41 -37.15
C TRP A 214 -35.00 -6.54 -37.55
N GLU A 215 -35.30 -5.48 -36.79
CA GLU A 215 -36.32 -4.48 -37.16
C GLU A 215 -35.89 -3.63 -38.37
N SER A 216 -34.60 -3.29 -38.53
CA SER A 216 -34.11 -2.62 -39.74
C SER A 216 -33.95 -3.54 -40.97
N LYS A 217 -33.85 -4.86 -40.78
CA LYS A 217 -33.71 -5.84 -41.88
C LYS A 217 -35.04 -6.45 -42.34
N GLY A 218 -36.14 -6.20 -41.62
CA GLY A 218 -37.49 -6.66 -41.96
C GLY A 218 -38.29 -5.73 -42.88
N ASN A 219 -37.71 -4.62 -43.35
CA ASN A 219 -38.37 -3.67 -44.25
C ASN A 219 -37.71 -3.67 -45.64
N MET A 220 -37.57 -4.87 -46.22
CA MET A 220 -37.11 -5.12 -47.59
C MET A 220 -38.05 -6.12 -48.27
#